data_AF-A0AAW5A9J7-F1
#
_entry.id   AF-A0AAW5A9J7-F1
#
_cell.length_a   1.000
_cell.length_b   1.000
_cell.length_c   1.000
_cell.angle_alpha   90.00
_cell.angle_beta   90.00
_cell.angle_gamma   90.00
#
_symmetry.space_group_name_H-M   'P 1'
#
loop_
_entity.id
_entity.type
_entity.pdbx_description
1 polymer ?
#
loop_
_entity_poly.entity_id
_entity_poly.type
_entity_poly.pdbx_seq_one_letter_code
_entity_poly.pdbx_strand_id
1 'polypeptide(L)' 'MQHLRTLNLAMERFLSRFTRTQFLCAAVAITALNFVLDYTVAAYSSLYLSMLSGWLFAMGFVRFRSEP' A
#
# COMPACT_ATOMS: atom_id res chain seq x y z
N MET A 1 24.77 9.10 3.49
CA MET A 1 24.39 7.77 4.05
C MET A 1 23.52 7.84 5.30
N GLN A 2 23.65 8.85 6.18
CA GLN A 2 22.82 8.95 7.40
C GLN A 2 21.31 9.11 7.13
N HIS A 3 20.93 9.92 6.13
CA HIS A 3 19.52 10.15 5.79
C HIS A 3 18.77 8.90 5.29
N LEU A 4 19.47 8.00 4.58
CA LEU A 4 18.89 6.73 4.13
C LEU A 4 18.65 5.79 5.31
N ARG A 5 19.54 5.77 6.30
CA ARG A 5 19.37 5.00 7.54
C ARG A 5 18.20 5.51 8.38
N THR A 6 18.03 6.82 8.50
CA THR A 6 16.91 7.40 9.24
C THR A 6 15.57 7.12 8.57
N LEU A 7 15.54 7.14 7.23
CA LEU A 7 14.36 6.76 6.46
C LEU A 7 14.03 5.28 6.66
N ASN A 8 15.02 4.39 6.61
CA ASN A 8 14.79 2.96 6.80
C ASN A 8 14.26 2.64 8.20
N LEU A 9 14.82 3.26 9.25
CA LEU A 9 14.34 3.12 10.63
C LEU A 9 12.91 3.66 10.81
N ALA A 10 12.57 4.77 10.15
CA ALA A 10 11.21 5.32 10.19
C ALA A 10 10.23 4.39 9.45
N MET A 11 10.65 3.82 8.32
CA MET A 11 9.88 2.84 7.57
C MET A 11 9.64 1.57 8.40
N GLU A 12 10.68 1.00 9.02
CA GLU A 12 10.55 -0.16 9.90
C GLU A 12 9.60 0.10 11.06
N ARG A 13 9.66 1.27 11.70
CA ARG A 13 8.72 1.64 12.79
C ARG A 13 7.29 1.81 12.30
N PHE A 14 7.10 2.33 11.09
CA PHE A 14 5.78 2.46 10.50
C PHE A 14 5.22 1.08 10.16
N LEU A 15 6.03 0.23 9.54
CA LEU A 15 5.66 -1.10 9.09
C LEU A 15 5.56 -2.11 10.22
N SER A 16 6.24 -1.91 11.35
CA SER A 16 6.08 -2.74 12.54
C SER A 16 4.72 -2.56 13.21
N ARG A 17 4.04 -1.43 12.96
CA ARG A 17 2.68 -1.16 13.48
C ARG A 17 1.58 -1.77 12.62
N PHE A 18 1.84 -2.00 11.34
CA PHE A 18 0.84 -2.48 10.39
C PHE A 18 1.14 -3.92 9.96
N THR A 19 0.16 -4.80 10.10
CA THR A 19 0.31 -6.19 9.67
C THR A 19 0.14 -6.31 8.16
N ARG A 20 0.79 -7.30 7.54
CA ARG A 20 0.64 -7.59 6.10
C ARG A 20 -0.82 -7.79 5.68
N THR A 21 -1.63 -8.34 6.57
CA THR A 21 -3.08 -8.51 6.36
C THR A 21 -3.83 -7.18 6.28
N GLN A 22 -3.43 -6.15 7.04
CA GLN A 22 -4.02 -4.82 6.94
C GLN A 22 -3.70 -4.14 5.61
N PHE A 23 -2.48 -4.31 5.09
CA PHE A 23 -2.11 -3.80 3.76
C PHE A 23 -2.88 -4.52 2.64
N LEU A 24 -3.04 -5.85 2.74
CA LEU A 24 -3.85 -6.61 1.80
C LEU A 24 -5.33 -6.19 1.85
N CYS A 25 -5.90 -6.04 3.06
CA CYS A 25 -7.27 -5.56 3.22
C CYS A 25 -7.44 -4.15 2.63
N ALA A 26 -6.50 -3.24 2.87
CA ALA A 26 -6.53 -1.89 2.30
C ALA A 26 -6.45 -1.91 0.77
N ALA A 27 -5.59 -2.76 0.19
CA ALA A 27 -5.49 -2.93 -1.25
C ALA A 27 -6.80 -3.44 -1.87
N VAL A 28 -7.43 -4.45 -1.25
CA VAL A 28 -8.73 -4.98 -1.70
C VAL A 28 -9.82 -3.93 -1.58
N ALA A 29 -9.90 -3.21 -0.46
CA ALA A 29 -10.90 -2.17 -0.24
C ALA A 29 -10.78 -1.02 -1.27
N ILE A 30 -9.56 -0.56 -1.57
CA ILE A 30 -9.33 0.50 -2.54
C ILE A 30 -9.61 0.03 -3.97
N THR A 31 -9.30 -1.23 -4.28
CA THR A 31 -9.63 -1.82 -5.59
C THR A 31 -11.14 -1.91 -5.78
N ALA A 32 -11.88 -2.36 -4.76
CA ALA A 32 -13.34 -2.39 -4.79
C ALA A 32 -13.94 -0.98 -4.92
N LEU A 33 -13.41 -0.01 -4.19
CA LEU A 33 -13.85 1.39 -4.26
C LEU A 33 -13.57 2.00 -5.63
N ASN A 34 -12.41 1.70 -6.23
CA ASN A 34 -12.08 2.14 -7.58
C ASN A 34 -13.04 1.56 -8.62
N PHE A 35 -13.43 0.28 -8.49
CA PHE A 35 -14.42 -0.35 -9.35
C PHE A 35 -15.81 0.25 -9.18
N VAL A 36 -16.22 0.57 -7.95
CA VAL A 36 -17.50 1.25 -7.68
C VAL A 36 -17.52 2.64 -8.31
N LEU A 37 -16.44 3.39 -8.22
CA LEU A 37 -16.34 4.73 -8.84
C LEU A 37 -16.41 4.66 -10.37
N ASP A 38 -15.71 3.71 -10.98
CA ASP A 38 -15.78 3.46 -12.43
C ASP A 38 -17.21 3.11 -12.89
N TYR A 39 -17.93 2.34 -12.07
CA TYR A 39 -19.33 1.97 -12.36
C TYR A 39 -20.34 3.10 -12.15
N THR A 40 -20.11 3.98 -11.16
CA THR A 40 -21.08 5.01 -10.75
C THR A 40 -20.85 6.37 -11.39
N VAL A 41 -19.62 6.68 -11.80
CA VAL A 41 -19.25 7.99 -12.34
C VAL A 41 -18.84 7.82 -13.79
N ALA A 42 -19.68 8.35 -14.70
CA ALA A 42 -19.37 8.34 -16.13
C ALA A 42 -18.05 9.09 -16.41
N ALA A 43 -17.15 8.46 -17.17
CA ALA A 43 -15.80 8.91 -17.51
C ALA A 43 -14.79 8.99 -16.33
N TYR A 44 -15.06 8.31 -15.21
CA TYR A 44 -14.08 8.18 -14.14
C TYR A 44 -12.98 7.19 -14.53
N SER A 45 -11.75 7.67 -14.67
CA SER A 45 -10.57 6.82 -14.79
C SER A 45 -9.47 7.36 -13.90
N SER A 46 -9.24 6.69 -12.77
CA SER A 46 -8.18 7.09 -11.83
C SER A 46 -7.02 6.11 -11.85
N LEU A 47 -6.04 6.43 -12.70
CA LEU A 47 -4.76 5.73 -12.73
C LEU A 47 -4.06 5.77 -11.37
N TYR A 48 -4.23 6.87 -10.62
CA TYR A 48 -3.66 7.05 -9.29
C TYR A 48 -4.23 6.06 -8.26
N LEU A 49 -5.54 5.80 -8.25
CA LEU A 49 -6.13 4.81 -7.33
C LEU A 49 -5.66 3.40 -7.65
N SER A 50 -5.52 3.07 -8.94
CA SER A 50 -5.01 1.78 -9.37
C SER A 50 -3.52 1.59 -9.03
N MET A 51 -2.70 2.64 -9.13
CA MET A 51 -1.30 2.60 -8.71
C MET A 51 -1.18 2.43 -7.18
N LEU A 52 -2.05 3.11 -6.42
CA LEU A 52 -2.05 3.07 -4.97
C LEU A 52 -2.52 1.70 -4.43
N SER A 53 -3.53 1.08 -5.06
CA SER A 53 -3.93 -0.29 -4.71
C SER A 53 -2.84 -1.31 -5.01
N GLY A 54 -2.17 -1.18 -6.16
CA GLY A 54 -1.03 -2.03 -6.53
C GLY A 54 0.15 -1.88 -5.57
N TRP A 55 0.45 -0.66 -5.12
CA TRP A 55 1.50 -0.40 -4.14
C TRP A 55 1.19 -1.01 -2.77
N LEU A 56 -0.06 -0.89 -2.29
CA LEU A 56 -0.49 -1.51 -1.03
C LEU A 56 -0.47 -3.04 -1.11
N PHE A 57 -0.88 -3.59 -2.27
CA PHE A 57 -0.82 -5.03 -2.51
C PHE A 57 0.63 -5.51 -2.45
N ALA A 58 1.56 -4.83 -3.14
CA ALA A 58 2.98 -5.16 -3.12
C ALA A 58 3.55 -5.09 -1.69
N MET A 59 3.20 -4.05 -0.91
CA MET A 59 3.63 -3.91 0.50
C MET A 59 3.16 -5.08 1.39
N GLY A 60 2.03 -5.73 1.06
CA GLY A 60 1.58 -6.95 1.74
C GLY A 60 2.51 -8.17 1.52
N PHE A 61 3.23 -8.21 0.39
CA PHE A 61 4.17 -9.29 0.04
C PHE A 61 5.63 -8.94 0.30
N VAL A 62 5.96 -7.66 0.50
CA VAL A 62 7.32 -7.25 0.88
C VAL A 62 7.65 -7.91 2.22
N ARG A 63 8.61 -8.85 2.17
CA ARG A 63 9.29 -9.33 3.38
C ARG A 63 10.14 -8.18 3.90
N PHE A 64 9.61 -7.42 4.85
CA PHE A 64 10.45 -6.59 5.71
C PHE A 64 11.40 -7.54 6.40
N ARG A 65 12.65 -7.53 5.91
CA ARG A 65 13.72 -8.37 6.40
C ARG A 65 14.17 -7.79 7.74
N SER A 66 13.42 -8.07 8.79
CA SER A 66 13.97 -8.19 10.12
C SER A 66 14.51 -9.62 10.21
N GLU A 67 15.70 -9.86 9.69
CA GLU A 67 16.49 -11.04 10.03
C GLU A 67 17.73 -10.56 10.77
N PRO A 68 18.26 -11.40 11.67
CA PRO A 68 18.21 -11.28 13.13
C PRO A 68 19.15 -10.26 13.77
#